data_AF-A0AAJ0DPM2-F1
#
_entry.id   AF-A0AAJ0DPM2-F1
#
_cell.length_a   1.000
_cell.length_b   1.000
_cell.length_c   1.000
_cell.angle_alpha   90.00
_cell.angle_beta   90.00
_cell.angle_gamma   90.00
#
_symmetry.space_group_name_H-M   'P 1'
#
loop_
_entity.id
_entity.type
_entity.pdbx_description
1 polymer ?
#
loop_
_entity_poly.entity_id
_entity_poly.type
_entity_poly.pdbx_seq_one_letter_code
_entity_poly.pdbx_strand_id
1 'polypeptide(L)'
;MAPWEGLGDFYRESIGRGGIPDHAFWDALTGFFGGQNKRENVAAMVDKYPLYNDYWDDKKPKLRNIQVPLYATASYSTGLHTEGSVKGFLLAGSHQQWLRWTTTQEWHDLYQPENVDDLQRFFDHYMLGRDNGSKEYDAATHRSEVDIGASFNIKFERYTELCGFSPLKLFMATPDHDDMDVYAIIRKLDSAGNVLYYYNIPFEHLPGDLCASDIPHMNIFKHTGPNGRLRASHRAITHEDLPGFDDIEYKRLMSDA
;
A
#
# COMPACT_ATOMS: atom_id res chain seq x y z
N MET A 1 -3.03 -10.82 -17.06
CA MET A 1 -3.08 -9.39 -16.72
C MET A 1 -1.92 -9.05 -15.79
N ALA A 2 -1.45 -7.81 -15.79
CA ALA A 2 -0.33 -7.40 -14.95
C ALA A 2 -0.63 -6.04 -14.26
N PRO A 3 -1.34 -6.03 -13.11
CA PRO A 3 -1.58 -4.81 -12.35
C PRO A 3 -0.33 -4.44 -11.56
N TRP A 4 0.42 -3.47 -12.07
CA TRP A 4 1.58 -2.93 -11.37
C TRP A 4 1.16 -1.70 -10.58
N GLU A 5 1.15 -1.84 -9.24
CA GLU A 5 0.66 -0.84 -8.28
C GLU A 5 -0.81 -0.44 -8.52
N GLY A 6 -1.75 -1.27 -8.03
CA GLY A 6 -3.20 -1.05 -8.17
C GLY A 6 -3.91 -0.85 -6.83
N LEU A 7 -4.96 -0.02 -6.81
CA LEU A 7 -5.91 0.05 -5.68
C LEU A 7 -7.04 -0.99 -5.85
N GLY A 8 -7.48 -1.58 -4.74
CA GLY A 8 -8.47 -2.67 -4.67
C GLY A 8 -9.70 -2.37 -3.79
N ASP A 9 -9.69 -1.28 -3.01
CA ASP A 9 -10.86 -0.77 -2.27
C ASP A 9 -10.76 0.75 -2.13
N PHE A 10 -11.56 1.48 -2.90
CA PHE A 10 -11.44 2.95 -3.00
C PHE A 10 -11.65 3.66 -1.65
N TYR A 11 -12.56 3.18 -0.81
CA TYR A 11 -12.84 3.79 0.49
C TYR A 11 -11.75 3.43 1.50
N ARG A 12 -11.46 2.14 1.68
CA ARG A 12 -10.56 1.67 2.75
C ARG A 12 -9.08 1.95 2.47
N GLU A 13 -8.68 2.05 1.20
CA GLU A 13 -7.27 2.20 0.80
C GLU A 13 -6.92 3.62 0.31
N SER A 14 -7.94 4.46 0.07
CA SER A 14 -7.74 5.82 -0.44
C SER A 14 -8.54 6.87 0.35
N ILE A 15 -9.75 7.23 -0.09
CA ILE A 15 -10.46 8.45 0.36
C ILE A 15 -10.90 8.44 1.83
N GLY A 16 -11.01 7.26 2.45
CA GLY A 16 -11.51 7.07 3.82
C GLY A 16 -10.72 6.04 4.62
N ARG A 17 -9.40 5.91 4.41
CA ARG A 17 -8.56 4.91 5.11
C ARG A 17 -8.72 5.05 6.63
N GLY A 18 -9.03 3.94 7.30
CA GLY A 18 -9.29 3.93 8.73
C GLY A 18 -10.60 4.62 9.16
N GLY A 19 -11.48 4.98 8.24
CA GLY A 19 -12.67 5.78 8.54
C GLY A 19 -12.42 7.29 8.64
N ILE A 20 -11.22 7.74 8.29
CA ILE A 20 -10.83 9.15 8.35
C ILE A 20 -10.80 9.69 6.91
N PRO A 21 -11.67 10.66 6.54
CA PRO A 21 -11.67 11.27 5.22
C PRO A 21 -10.34 11.99 4.91
N ASP A 22 -9.81 11.80 3.70
CA ASP A 22 -8.55 12.41 3.23
C ASP A 22 -8.74 13.07 1.86
N HIS A 23 -9.26 14.31 1.86
CA HIS A 23 -9.57 15.07 0.65
C HIS A 23 -8.33 15.52 -0.13
N ALA A 24 -7.19 15.74 0.56
CA ALA A 24 -6.08 16.54 0.05
C ALA A 24 -5.48 16.00 -1.27
N PHE A 25 -5.30 14.68 -1.35
CA PHE A 25 -4.80 14.03 -2.56
C PHE A 25 -5.81 14.12 -3.72
N TRP A 26 -7.09 13.86 -3.44
CA TRP A 26 -8.13 13.80 -4.47
C TRP A 26 -8.55 15.18 -4.98
N ASP A 27 -8.54 16.21 -4.13
CA ASP A 27 -8.75 17.60 -4.54
C ASP A 27 -7.60 18.08 -5.44
N ALA A 28 -6.35 17.76 -5.09
CA ALA A 28 -5.19 18.05 -5.93
C ALA A 28 -5.29 17.35 -7.30
N LEU A 29 -5.52 16.02 -7.34
CA LEU A 29 -5.74 15.29 -8.59
C LEU A 29 -6.92 15.84 -9.42
N THR A 30 -7.98 16.26 -8.74
CA THR A 30 -9.17 16.88 -9.36
C THR A 30 -8.81 18.20 -10.05
N GLY A 31 -7.86 18.97 -9.51
CA GLY A 31 -7.32 20.18 -10.13
C GLY A 31 -6.44 19.93 -11.35
N PHE A 32 -5.70 18.81 -11.42
CA PHE A 32 -4.79 18.50 -12.53
C PHE A 32 -5.45 17.78 -13.71
N PHE A 33 -6.33 16.81 -13.44
CA PHE A 33 -6.95 16.02 -14.50
C PHE A 33 -8.22 16.68 -15.04
N GLY A 34 -8.29 16.88 -16.36
CA GLY A 34 -9.46 17.37 -17.09
C GLY A 34 -10.03 16.33 -18.06
N GLY A 35 -11.26 16.54 -18.53
CA GLY A 35 -11.92 15.70 -19.53
C GLY A 35 -13.07 16.44 -20.21
N GLN A 36 -13.57 15.90 -21.33
CA GLN A 36 -14.64 16.55 -22.11
C GLN A 36 -16.04 16.44 -21.48
N ASN A 37 -16.20 15.67 -20.41
CA ASN A 37 -17.48 15.32 -19.79
C ASN A 37 -17.42 15.52 -18.26
N LYS A 38 -18.54 15.23 -17.59
CA LYS A 38 -18.62 15.23 -16.12
C LYS A 38 -17.69 14.16 -15.52
N ARG A 39 -17.16 14.45 -14.32
CA ARG A 39 -16.41 13.53 -13.47
C ARG A 39 -17.09 13.42 -12.11
N GLU A 40 -16.97 12.26 -11.47
CA GLU A 40 -17.35 12.06 -10.07
C GLU A 40 -16.46 12.88 -9.12
N ASN A 41 -17.05 13.64 -8.20
CA ASN A 41 -16.30 14.35 -7.17
C ASN A 41 -16.25 13.49 -5.90
N VAL A 42 -15.25 12.60 -5.81
CA VAL A 42 -15.11 11.66 -4.70
C VAL A 42 -14.91 12.33 -3.33
N ALA A 43 -14.31 13.52 -3.29
CA ALA A 43 -14.16 14.33 -2.08
C ALA A 43 -15.53 14.79 -1.54
N ALA A 44 -16.36 15.39 -2.40
CA ALA A 44 -17.74 15.75 -2.02
C ALA A 44 -18.61 14.52 -1.68
N MET A 45 -18.26 13.34 -2.19
CA MET A 45 -18.99 12.11 -1.90
C MET A 45 -18.58 11.45 -0.58
N VAL A 46 -17.36 11.65 -0.07
CA VAL A 46 -17.00 11.24 1.31
C VAL A 46 -17.61 12.15 2.37
N ASP A 47 -17.82 13.44 2.08
CA ASP A 47 -18.62 14.32 2.95
C ASP A 47 -20.09 13.88 3.02
N LYS A 48 -20.66 13.46 1.88
CA LYS A 48 -22.04 13.00 1.79
C LYS A 48 -22.25 11.59 2.38
N TYR A 49 -21.27 10.71 2.18
CA TYR A 49 -21.29 9.31 2.60
C TYR A 49 -20.01 8.99 3.39
N PRO A 50 -19.89 9.48 4.65
CA PRO A 50 -18.67 9.32 5.44
C PRO A 50 -18.44 7.89 5.93
N LEU A 51 -19.47 7.04 5.89
CA LEU A 51 -19.41 5.63 6.25
C LEU A 51 -19.48 4.74 5.01
N TYR A 52 -18.88 3.55 5.11
CA TYR A 52 -18.96 2.53 4.08
C TYR A 52 -20.41 2.11 3.82
N ASN A 53 -20.79 2.03 2.55
CA ASN A 53 -22.14 1.74 2.07
C ASN A 53 -22.09 1.23 0.62
N ASP A 54 -23.25 0.91 0.03
CA ASP A 54 -23.40 0.40 -1.33
C ASP A 54 -22.70 1.28 -2.40
N TYR A 55 -22.62 2.60 -2.21
CA TYR A 55 -21.94 3.51 -3.13
C TYR A 55 -20.41 3.34 -3.10
N TRP A 56 -19.84 2.96 -1.96
CA TRP A 56 -18.42 2.62 -1.84
C TRP A 56 -18.15 1.15 -2.22
N ASP A 57 -19.09 0.24 -1.97
CA ASP A 57 -18.98 -1.17 -2.36
C ASP A 57 -19.01 -1.35 -3.89
N ASP A 58 -19.82 -0.56 -4.62
CA ASP A 58 -19.83 -0.51 -6.10
C ASP A 58 -18.43 -0.24 -6.70
N LYS A 59 -17.55 0.42 -5.95
CA LYS A 59 -16.18 0.76 -6.37
C LYS A 59 -15.15 -0.33 -6.00
N LYS A 60 -15.56 -1.43 -5.38
CA LYS A 60 -14.70 -2.56 -4.99
C LYS A 60 -14.67 -3.61 -6.11
N PRO A 61 -13.53 -3.86 -6.79
CA PRO A 61 -13.41 -4.95 -7.75
C PRO A 61 -13.72 -6.31 -7.11
N LYS A 62 -14.46 -7.16 -7.84
CA LYS A 62 -14.76 -8.54 -7.44
C LYS A 62 -13.54 -9.43 -7.71
N LEU A 63 -12.49 -9.30 -6.89
CA LEU A 63 -11.15 -9.87 -7.12
C LEU A 63 -11.16 -11.39 -7.40
N ARG A 64 -12.02 -12.18 -6.74
CA ARG A 64 -12.16 -13.63 -7.00
C ARG A 64 -12.63 -13.98 -8.42
N ASN A 65 -13.23 -13.05 -9.15
CA ASN A 65 -13.59 -13.23 -10.56
C ASN A 65 -12.37 -13.11 -11.50
N ILE A 66 -11.21 -12.66 -11.00
CA ILE A 66 -9.95 -12.63 -11.76
C ILE A 66 -9.39 -14.04 -11.84
N GLN A 67 -9.75 -14.74 -12.92
CA GLN A 67 -9.33 -16.12 -13.22
C GLN A 67 -8.18 -16.19 -14.24
N VAL A 68 -7.81 -15.04 -14.84
CA VAL A 68 -6.73 -14.96 -15.82
C VAL A 68 -5.35 -14.94 -15.13
N PRO A 69 -4.28 -15.40 -15.80
CA PRO A 69 -2.92 -15.33 -15.26
C PRO A 69 -2.57 -13.93 -14.77
N LEU A 70 -1.95 -13.82 -13.60
CA LEU A 70 -1.80 -12.57 -12.85
C LEU A 70 -0.32 -12.31 -12.55
N TYR A 71 0.18 -11.14 -12.93
CA TYR A 71 1.49 -10.65 -12.49
C TYR A 71 1.34 -9.29 -11.79
N ALA A 72 1.17 -9.32 -10.47
CA ALA A 72 1.00 -8.12 -9.67
C ALA A 72 2.36 -7.54 -9.24
N THR A 73 2.45 -6.22 -9.14
CA THR A 73 3.55 -5.54 -8.43
C THR A 73 3.00 -4.78 -7.23
N ALA A 74 3.64 -4.95 -6.08
CA ALA A 74 3.41 -4.15 -4.87
C ALA A 74 4.70 -3.42 -4.47
N SER A 75 4.58 -2.25 -3.85
CA SER A 75 5.72 -1.53 -3.28
C SER A 75 5.45 -1.02 -1.87
N TYR A 76 6.51 -0.61 -1.17
CA TYR A 76 6.38 0.22 0.03
C TYR A 76 6.25 1.73 -0.28
N SER A 77 6.40 2.15 -1.54
CA SER A 77 6.87 3.50 -1.89
C SER A 77 5.88 4.62 -1.52
N THR A 78 4.68 4.63 -2.11
CA THR A 78 3.73 5.76 -2.01
C THR A 78 2.67 5.59 -0.92
N GLY A 79 2.40 4.37 -0.48
CA GLY A 79 1.28 4.04 0.43
C GLY A 79 -0.10 4.13 -0.22
N LEU A 80 -0.19 4.38 -1.54
CA LEU A 80 -1.45 4.45 -2.29
C LEU A 80 -1.92 3.05 -2.72
N HIS A 81 -1.01 2.22 -3.22
CA HIS A 81 -1.34 0.99 -3.93
C HIS A 81 -0.94 -0.30 -3.18
N THR A 82 -0.12 -0.21 -2.14
CA THR A 82 0.41 -1.37 -1.39
C THR A 82 -0.68 -2.35 -0.95
N GLU A 83 -1.73 -1.85 -0.28
CA GLU A 83 -2.83 -2.69 0.22
C GLU A 83 -3.63 -3.33 -0.93
N GLY A 84 -3.93 -2.55 -1.98
CA GLY A 84 -4.69 -3.01 -3.14
C GLY A 84 -3.96 -4.04 -3.99
N SER A 85 -2.66 -3.86 -4.23
CA SER A 85 -1.82 -4.84 -4.93
C SER A 85 -1.69 -6.15 -4.14
N VAL A 86 -1.48 -6.08 -2.83
CA VAL A 86 -1.37 -7.28 -1.97
C VAL A 86 -2.71 -8.03 -1.91
N LYS A 87 -3.83 -7.34 -1.67
CA LYS A 87 -5.16 -7.96 -1.72
C LYS A 87 -5.49 -8.47 -3.13
N GLY A 88 -5.12 -7.75 -4.17
CA GLY A 88 -5.30 -8.15 -5.56
C GLY A 88 -4.64 -9.49 -5.88
N PHE A 89 -3.44 -9.73 -5.34
CA PHE A 89 -2.75 -11.01 -5.41
C PHE A 89 -3.42 -12.08 -4.53
N LEU A 90 -3.59 -11.83 -3.22
CA LEU A 90 -4.14 -12.82 -2.28
C LEU A 90 -5.60 -13.22 -2.58
N LEU A 91 -6.39 -12.30 -3.14
CA LEU A 91 -7.83 -12.44 -3.36
C LEU A 91 -8.22 -12.75 -4.82
N ALA A 92 -7.26 -12.88 -5.75
CA ALA A 92 -7.54 -13.36 -7.09
C ALA A 92 -8.04 -14.81 -7.10
N GLY A 93 -8.77 -15.19 -8.15
CA GLY A 93 -9.14 -16.57 -8.41
C GLY A 93 -8.09 -17.36 -9.22
N SER A 94 -7.08 -16.67 -9.77
CA SER A 94 -6.11 -17.25 -10.69
C SER A 94 -5.25 -18.35 -10.06
N HIS A 95 -5.16 -19.48 -10.74
CA HIS A 95 -4.21 -20.56 -10.42
C HIS A 95 -2.79 -20.28 -10.92
N GLN A 96 -2.57 -19.18 -11.66
CA GLN A 96 -1.27 -18.77 -12.19
C GLN A 96 -1.03 -17.32 -11.78
N GLN A 97 -0.25 -17.13 -10.72
CA GLN A 97 -0.08 -15.83 -10.09
C GLN A 97 1.35 -15.60 -9.58
N TRP A 98 1.86 -14.40 -9.83
CA TRP A 98 3.16 -13.91 -9.36
C TRP A 98 2.98 -12.55 -8.71
N LEU A 99 3.72 -12.31 -7.64
CA LEU A 99 3.86 -11.02 -6.98
C LEU A 99 5.32 -10.60 -7.03
N ARG A 100 5.62 -9.48 -7.69
CA ARG A 100 6.90 -8.80 -7.53
C ARG A 100 6.76 -7.74 -6.44
N TRP A 101 7.73 -7.70 -5.53
CA TRP A 101 7.84 -6.62 -4.56
C TRP A 101 8.95 -5.67 -4.99
N THR A 102 8.63 -4.39 -5.22
CA THR A 102 9.64 -3.35 -5.44
C THR A 102 9.84 -2.50 -4.21
N THR A 103 11.09 -2.11 -3.98
CA THR A 103 11.45 -1.14 -2.95
C THR A 103 11.45 0.29 -3.49
N THR A 104 11.51 0.47 -4.82
CA THR A 104 11.65 1.79 -5.45
C THR A 104 10.29 2.44 -5.79
N GLN A 105 10.33 3.68 -6.26
CA GLN A 105 9.18 4.49 -6.63
C GLN A 105 8.49 3.93 -7.88
N GLU A 106 7.16 3.84 -7.86
CA GLU A 106 6.28 3.32 -8.93
C GLU A 106 6.78 3.56 -10.37
N TRP A 107 7.00 4.82 -10.76
CA TRP A 107 7.37 5.18 -12.14
C TRP A 107 8.86 4.96 -12.41
N HIS A 108 9.72 5.16 -11.41
CA HIS A 108 11.13 4.78 -11.51
C HIS A 108 11.24 3.28 -11.83
N ASP A 109 10.55 2.44 -11.06
CA ASP A 109 10.49 1.00 -11.23
C ASP A 109 9.92 0.60 -12.60
N LEU A 110 8.73 1.11 -12.95
CA LEU A 110 8.01 0.80 -14.19
C LEU A 110 8.86 1.07 -15.45
N TYR A 111 9.72 2.09 -15.42
CA TYR A 111 10.56 2.48 -16.55
C TYR A 111 11.99 1.89 -16.53
N GLN A 112 12.35 1.02 -15.58
CA GLN A 112 13.63 0.30 -15.67
C GLN A 112 13.59 -0.75 -16.79
N PRO A 113 14.63 -0.84 -17.65
CA PRO A 113 14.67 -1.82 -18.74
C PRO A 113 14.46 -3.26 -18.27
N GLU A 114 15.04 -3.65 -17.14
CA GLU A 114 14.98 -5.00 -16.58
C GLU A 114 13.56 -5.38 -16.15
N ASN A 115 12.79 -4.40 -15.66
CA ASN A 115 11.40 -4.56 -15.28
C ASN A 115 10.50 -4.63 -16.52
N VAL A 116 10.71 -3.75 -17.51
CA VAL A 116 9.98 -3.80 -18.79
C VAL A 116 10.23 -5.13 -19.54
N ASP A 117 11.47 -5.60 -19.56
CA ASP A 117 11.86 -6.90 -20.12
C ASP A 117 11.14 -8.06 -19.41
N ASP A 118 10.97 -7.98 -18.09
CA ASP A 118 10.30 -9.01 -17.31
C ASP A 118 8.77 -9.01 -17.50
N LEU A 119 8.17 -7.82 -17.56
CA LEU A 119 6.78 -7.64 -17.97
C LEU A 119 6.53 -8.19 -19.38
N GLN A 120 7.46 -7.95 -20.30
CA GLN A 120 7.40 -8.52 -21.64
C GLN A 120 7.48 -10.06 -21.61
N ARG A 121 8.37 -10.66 -20.81
CA ARG A 121 8.47 -12.14 -20.70
C ARG A 121 7.15 -12.77 -20.26
N PHE A 122 6.47 -12.16 -19.28
CA PHE A 122 5.15 -12.60 -18.83
C PHE A 122 4.10 -12.56 -19.94
N PHE A 123 4.02 -11.45 -20.69
CA PHE A 123 3.08 -11.35 -21.81
C PHE A 123 3.47 -12.25 -23.00
N ASP A 124 4.75 -12.40 -23.31
CA ASP A 124 5.24 -13.31 -24.36
C ASP A 124 4.84 -14.76 -24.08
N HIS A 125 4.90 -15.19 -22.81
CA HIS A 125 4.46 -16.53 -22.42
C HIS A 125 2.95 -16.70 -22.63
N TYR A 126 2.14 -15.81 -22.05
CA TYR A 126 0.68 -15.97 -22.02
C TYR A 126 -0.06 -15.56 -23.30
N MET A 127 0.51 -14.65 -24.10
CA MET A 127 -0.14 -14.11 -25.30
C MET A 127 0.45 -14.68 -26.60
N LEU A 128 1.73 -15.12 -26.58
CA LEU A 128 2.42 -15.63 -27.77
C LEU A 128 2.85 -17.11 -27.64
N GLY A 129 2.57 -17.76 -26.50
CA GLY A 129 2.90 -19.17 -26.27
C GLY A 129 4.41 -19.46 -26.24
N ARG A 130 5.23 -18.45 -25.92
CA ARG A 130 6.69 -18.59 -25.85
C ARG A 130 7.11 -19.27 -24.55
N ASP A 131 8.03 -20.22 -24.63
CA ASP A 131 8.57 -20.89 -23.46
C ASP A 131 9.70 -20.06 -22.84
N ASN A 132 9.35 -19.25 -21.84
CA ASN A 132 10.22 -18.32 -21.14
C ASN A 132 10.27 -18.75 -19.67
N GLY A 133 11.35 -19.42 -19.26
CA GLY A 133 11.47 -20.05 -17.93
C GLY A 133 11.32 -19.09 -16.72
N SER A 134 10.99 -19.67 -15.56
CA SER A 134 10.66 -18.96 -14.31
C SER A 134 11.84 -18.24 -13.64
N LYS A 135 11.53 -17.16 -12.91
CA LYS A 135 12.44 -16.44 -12.00
C LYS A 135 11.82 -16.27 -10.61
N GLU A 136 12.67 -16.10 -9.60
CA GLU A 136 12.34 -15.71 -8.22
C GLU A 136 12.95 -14.34 -7.88
N TYR A 137 12.43 -13.68 -6.84
CA TYR A 137 12.81 -12.32 -6.41
C TYR A 137 12.95 -12.21 -4.89
N ASP A 138 13.93 -11.42 -4.41
CA ASP A 138 14.21 -11.11 -3.01
C ASP A 138 14.31 -9.58 -2.78
N ALA A 139 13.99 -9.08 -1.58
CA ALA A 139 13.98 -7.64 -1.27
C ALA A 139 14.43 -7.28 0.16
N ALA A 140 15.17 -6.19 0.34
CA ALA A 140 15.68 -5.69 1.63
C ALA A 140 15.62 -4.15 1.78
N THR A 141 15.48 -3.61 3.00
CA THR A 141 15.20 -2.17 3.25
C THR A 141 15.87 -1.53 4.50
N HIS A 142 15.92 -0.19 4.54
CA HIS A 142 16.30 0.71 5.66
C HIS A 142 15.31 1.93 5.69
N ARG A 143 15.09 2.68 6.80
CA ARG A 143 13.83 3.49 7.06
C ARG A 143 14.08 4.93 7.61
N SER A 144 13.07 5.81 7.88
CA SER A 144 13.22 7.06 8.72
C SER A 144 11.99 7.75 9.42
N GLU A 145 12.23 8.71 10.35
CA GLU A 145 11.27 9.60 11.08
C GLU A 145 11.19 11.02 10.48
N VAL A 146 10.05 11.70 10.67
CA VAL A 146 9.83 12.71 11.74
C VAL A 146 8.38 12.50 12.23
N ASP A 147 8.08 12.42 13.53
CA ASP A 147 6.69 12.43 14.02
C ASP A 147 6.51 12.77 15.50
N ILE A 148 5.30 13.18 15.87
CA ILE A 148 4.92 13.65 17.22
C ILE A 148 3.84 12.74 17.81
N GLY A 149 4.08 12.11 18.96
CA GLY A 149 3.12 11.21 19.60
C GLY A 149 3.74 10.38 20.73
N ALA A 150 3.03 9.34 21.18
CA ALA A 150 3.58 8.34 22.10
C ALA A 150 4.44 7.32 21.33
N SER A 151 5.64 7.02 21.82
CA SER A 151 6.60 6.12 21.16
C SER A 151 7.00 4.93 22.03
N PHE A 152 7.25 3.79 21.36
CA PHE A 152 7.69 2.55 21.99
C PHE A 152 8.89 2.01 21.20
N ASN A 153 10.04 1.87 21.85
CA ASN A 153 11.29 1.48 21.21
C ASN A 153 11.68 0.04 21.59
N ILE A 154 11.99 -0.78 20.59
CA ILE A 154 12.53 -2.13 20.75
C ILE A 154 13.89 -2.18 20.07
N LYS A 155 14.92 -2.59 20.81
CA LYS A 155 16.26 -2.86 20.26
C LYS A 155 16.39 -4.36 20.00
N PHE A 156 16.85 -4.72 18.81
CA PHE A 156 17.16 -6.11 18.46
C PHE A 156 18.63 -6.40 18.74
N GLU A 157 18.92 -7.46 19.51
CA GLU A 157 20.30 -7.89 19.84
C GLU A 157 20.96 -8.73 18.73
N ARG A 158 20.22 -9.03 17.65
CA ARG A 158 20.70 -9.72 16.45
C ARG A 158 19.95 -9.22 15.22
N TYR A 159 20.50 -9.47 14.04
CA TYR A 159 19.79 -9.27 12.78
C TYR A 159 18.41 -9.95 12.83
N THR A 160 17.37 -9.18 12.49
CA THR A 160 15.97 -9.59 12.59
C THR A 160 15.21 -8.97 11.42
N GLU A 161 14.52 -9.81 10.66
CA GLU A 161 13.67 -9.40 9.55
C GLU A 161 12.22 -9.28 10.02
N LEU A 162 11.53 -8.24 9.55
CA LEU A 162 10.11 -8.01 9.77
C LEU A 162 9.47 -7.87 8.39
N CYS A 163 8.61 -8.83 8.03
CA CYS A 163 7.93 -8.88 6.75
C CYS A 163 6.46 -9.23 6.95
N GLY A 164 5.57 -8.61 6.17
CA GLY A 164 4.11 -8.79 6.27
C GLY A 164 3.40 -7.74 7.14
N PHE A 165 2.13 -8.02 7.44
CA PHE A 165 1.26 -7.12 8.20
C PHE A 165 1.74 -6.95 9.65
N SER A 166 1.58 -5.73 10.19
CA SER A 166 1.96 -5.39 11.57
C SER A 166 0.72 -4.91 12.35
N PRO A 167 -0.14 -5.83 12.83
CA PRO A 167 -1.34 -5.47 13.58
C PRO A 167 -0.98 -4.77 14.91
N LEU A 168 -1.69 -3.70 15.24
CA LEU A 168 -1.48 -2.94 16.47
C LEU A 168 -2.79 -2.86 17.27
N LYS A 169 -2.76 -3.36 18.51
CA LYS A 169 -3.89 -3.33 19.43
C LYS A 169 -3.62 -2.33 20.55
N LEU A 170 -4.41 -1.26 20.60
CA LEU A 170 -4.30 -0.20 21.61
C LEU A 170 -5.55 -0.16 22.50
N PHE A 171 -5.36 0.25 23.74
CA PHE A 171 -6.43 0.58 24.68
C PHE A 171 -6.31 2.07 24.97
N MET A 172 -7.29 2.86 24.54
CA MET A 172 -7.24 4.33 24.56
C MET A 172 -8.56 4.91 25.06
N ALA A 173 -8.48 6.10 25.66
CA ALA A 173 -9.63 6.92 26.05
C ALA A 173 -9.27 8.40 25.86
N THR A 174 -10.25 9.23 25.58
CA THR A 174 -10.14 10.69 25.58
C THR A 174 -11.20 11.25 26.54
N PRO A 175 -10.86 12.13 27.48
CA PRO A 175 -11.82 12.65 28.45
C PRO A 175 -12.65 13.84 27.90
N ASP A 176 -12.11 14.54 26.90
CA ASP A 176 -12.65 15.83 26.43
C ASP A 176 -13.45 15.72 25.12
N HIS A 177 -13.50 14.51 24.53
CA HIS A 177 -14.18 14.22 23.27
C HIS A 177 -14.93 12.87 23.33
N ASP A 178 -15.82 12.64 22.37
CA ASP A 178 -16.57 11.38 22.19
C ASP A 178 -15.93 10.43 21.14
N ASP A 179 -14.94 10.91 20.39
CA ASP A 179 -14.17 10.14 19.41
C ASP A 179 -12.69 10.58 19.36
N MET A 180 -11.84 9.81 18.68
CA MET A 180 -10.44 10.15 18.42
C MET A 180 -9.96 9.55 17.09
N ASP A 181 -9.12 10.30 16.37
CA ASP A 181 -8.37 9.78 15.22
C ASP A 181 -6.99 9.32 15.68
N VAL A 182 -6.72 8.02 15.52
CA VAL A 182 -5.47 7.39 15.94
C VAL A 182 -4.59 7.15 14.72
N TYR A 183 -3.35 7.64 14.78
CA TYR A 183 -2.33 7.42 13.77
C TYR A 183 -1.18 6.62 14.38
N ALA A 184 -0.67 5.63 13.65
CA ALA A 184 0.41 4.76 14.08
C ALA A 184 1.44 4.60 12.96
N ILE A 185 2.73 4.58 13.31
CA ILE A 185 3.82 4.44 12.35
C ILE A 185 5.00 3.70 12.98
N ILE A 186 5.62 2.80 12.23
CA ILE A 186 6.76 2.00 12.72
C ILE A 186 8.06 2.62 12.18
N ARG A 187 8.83 3.28 13.05
CA ARG A 187 10.14 3.91 12.74
C ARG A 187 11.31 2.96 13.02
N LYS A 188 12.42 3.05 12.27
CA LYS A 188 13.62 2.19 12.42
C LYS A 188 14.80 3.10 12.73
N LEU A 189 15.33 2.96 13.93
CA LEU A 189 16.44 3.76 14.40
C LEU A 189 17.76 3.08 13.99
N ASP A 190 18.81 3.88 13.83
CA ASP A 190 20.19 3.43 13.85
C ASP A 190 20.64 3.13 15.30
N SER A 191 21.92 2.76 15.46
CA SER A 191 22.50 2.47 16.77
C SER A 191 22.71 3.70 17.66
N ALA A 192 22.64 4.92 17.12
CA ALA A 192 22.73 6.18 17.85
C ALA A 192 21.34 6.75 18.21
N GLY A 193 20.26 6.11 17.75
CA GLY A 193 18.89 6.56 17.96
C GLY A 193 18.43 7.61 16.95
N ASN A 194 19.23 7.93 15.92
CA ASN A 194 18.71 8.67 14.78
C ASN A 194 17.88 7.72 13.92
N VAL A 195 17.06 8.30 13.08
CA VAL A 195 16.53 7.60 11.93
C VAL A 195 17.38 7.74 10.66
N LEU A 196 17.42 6.66 9.88
CA LEU A 196 18.18 6.52 8.63
C LEU A 196 17.41 7.17 7.46
N TYR A 197 17.34 6.57 6.26
CA TYR A 197 16.18 6.73 5.36
C TYR A 197 15.94 5.52 4.48
N TYR A 198 14.72 5.37 3.96
CA TYR A 198 14.55 4.79 2.64
C TYR A 198 14.34 5.92 1.63
N TYR A 199 15.17 5.92 0.59
CA TYR A 199 15.02 6.79 -0.57
C TYR A 199 14.43 5.95 -1.69
N ASN A 200 13.24 6.31 -2.17
CA ASN A 200 12.50 5.50 -3.14
C ASN A 200 13.14 5.50 -4.53
N ILE A 201 14.14 6.34 -4.77
CA ILE A 201 14.94 6.35 -6.01
C ILE A 201 16.41 6.22 -5.59
N PRO A 202 17.19 5.28 -6.15
CA PRO A 202 18.63 5.18 -5.90
C PRO A 202 19.36 6.48 -6.26
N PHE A 203 20.40 6.84 -5.50
CA PHE A 203 21.09 8.13 -5.70
C PHE A 203 21.82 8.20 -7.04
N GLU A 204 22.34 7.07 -7.51
CA GLU A 204 22.93 6.89 -8.84
C GLU A 204 21.94 7.10 -10.00
N HIS A 205 20.63 7.09 -9.73
CA HIS A 205 19.56 7.34 -10.70
C HIS A 205 18.94 8.74 -10.58
N LEU A 206 19.41 9.55 -9.63
CA LEU A 206 18.99 10.94 -9.46
C LEU A 206 19.84 11.90 -10.33
N PRO A 207 19.28 13.05 -10.74
CA PRO A 207 19.99 14.00 -11.60
C PRO A 207 21.04 14.81 -10.82
N GLY A 208 22.32 14.55 -11.11
CA GLY A 208 23.46 15.27 -10.52
C GLY A 208 23.85 14.76 -9.13
N ASP A 209 24.82 15.44 -8.51
CA ASP A 209 25.43 15.02 -7.25
C ASP A 209 24.57 15.40 -6.02
N LEU A 210 23.31 14.98 -6.00
CA LEU A 210 22.37 15.24 -4.90
C LEU A 210 22.69 14.38 -3.67
N CYS A 211 22.48 14.93 -2.48
CA CYS A 211 22.66 14.25 -1.21
C CYS A 211 21.34 14.16 -0.41
N ALA A 212 21.39 13.45 0.73
CA ALA A 212 20.23 13.15 1.59
C ALA A 212 19.35 14.37 1.96
N SER A 213 19.96 15.54 2.16
CA SER A 213 19.27 16.78 2.52
C SER A 213 18.56 17.46 1.34
N ASP A 214 18.97 17.18 0.11
CA ASP A 214 18.38 17.78 -1.09
C ASP A 214 17.08 17.08 -1.50
N ILE A 215 16.87 15.85 -1.02
CA ILE A 215 15.69 15.05 -1.34
C ILE A 215 14.47 15.58 -0.55
N PRO A 216 13.35 15.94 -1.19
CA PRO A 216 12.15 16.42 -0.49
C PRO A 216 11.55 15.40 0.49
N HIS A 217 11.01 15.88 1.60
CA HIS A 217 10.24 15.04 2.55
C HIS A 217 8.82 14.81 2.03
N MET A 218 8.70 14.02 0.96
CA MET A 218 7.43 13.60 0.36
C MET A 218 7.42 12.07 0.22
N ASN A 219 6.25 11.45 0.39
CA ASN A 219 6.07 9.99 0.28
C ASN A 219 6.54 9.42 -1.07
N ILE A 220 6.47 10.20 -2.16
CA ILE A 220 6.98 9.81 -3.48
C ILE A 220 8.50 9.51 -3.43
N PHE A 221 9.28 10.32 -2.70
CA PHE A 221 10.75 10.23 -2.67
C PHE A 221 11.31 9.52 -1.44
N LYS A 222 10.58 9.51 -0.32
CA LYS A 222 11.04 8.92 0.95
C LYS A 222 9.97 8.01 1.56
N HIS A 223 10.23 6.71 1.64
CA HIS A 223 9.42 5.82 2.47
C HIS A 223 9.84 5.93 3.95
N THR A 224 8.90 6.35 4.78
CA THR A 224 9.15 6.70 6.18
C THR A 224 8.78 5.57 7.15
N GLY A 225 8.06 4.54 6.68
CA GLY A 225 7.72 3.35 7.46
C GLY A 225 6.31 2.84 7.18
N PRO A 226 6.01 1.58 7.54
CA PRO A 226 4.65 1.09 7.62
C PRO A 226 3.84 1.98 8.57
N ASN A 227 2.67 2.42 8.11
CA ASN A 227 1.78 3.30 8.85
C ASN A 227 0.34 2.83 8.74
N GLY A 228 -0.47 3.19 9.72
CA GLY A 228 -1.89 2.91 9.78
C GLY A 228 -2.62 4.05 10.49
N ARG A 229 -3.92 4.17 10.21
CA ARG A 229 -4.80 5.15 10.84
C ARG A 229 -6.15 4.52 11.11
N LEU A 230 -6.83 4.96 12.18
CA LEU A 230 -8.16 4.48 12.56
C LEU A 230 -8.91 5.54 13.37
N ARG A 231 -10.13 5.87 12.95
CA ARG A 231 -11.09 6.59 13.78
C ARG A 231 -11.68 5.64 14.82
N ALA A 232 -11.59 5.98 16.09
CA ALA A 232 -11.92 5.05 17.17
C ALA A 232 -13.41 4.65 17.19
N SER A 233 -14.33 5.51 16.80
CA SER A 233 -15.75 5.14 16.62
C SER A 233 -15.97 4.07 15.53
N HIS A 234 -15.06 3.97 14.55
CA HIS A 234 -15.10 2.99 13.45
C HIS A 234 -14.35 1.68 13.77
N ARG A 235 -13.90 1.46 15.02
CA ARG A 235 -13.12 0.28 15.47
C ARG A 235 -13.82 -1.09 15.39
N ALA A 236 -15.08 -1.15 14.96
CA ALA A 236 -15.84 -2.39 14.91
C ALA A 236 -15.26 -3.33 13.83
N ILE A 237 -14.71 -4.47 14.27
CA ILE A 237 -14.19 -5.49 13.36
C ILE A 237 -15.37 -6.14 12.65
N THR A 238 -15.40 -6.06 11.32
CA THR A 238 -16.36 -6.75 10.46
C THR A 238 -15.74 -7.98 9.84
N HIS A 239 -16.50 -9.05 9.71
CA HIS A 239 -16.12 -10.20 8.88
C HIS A 239 -16.54 -9.92 7.44
N GLU A 240 -15.58 -9.89 6.51
CA GLU A 240 -15.90 -9.95 5.08
C GLU A 240 -16.09 -11.41 4.69
N ASP A 241 -17.31 -11.80 4.33
CA ASP A 241 -17.59 -13.11 3.71
C ASP A 241 -16.93 -13.14 2.34
N LEU A 242 -15.89 -13.97 2.20
CA LEU A 242 -15.15 -14.17 0.95
C LEU A 242 -15.48 -15.56 0.39
N PRO A 243 -16.29 -15.66 -0.68
CA PRO A 243 -16.65 -16.94 -1.27
C PRO A 243 -15.43 -17.79 -1.61
N GLY A 244 -15.38 -19.00 -1.04
CA GLY A 244 -14.29 -19.96 -1.22
C GLY A 244 -13.14 -19.83 -0.21
N PHE A 245 -13.26 -18.99 0.82
CA PHE A 245 -12.36 -18.94 1.97
C PHE A 245 -13.17 -19.21 3.23
N ASP A 246 -12.73 -20.15 4.06
CA ASP A 246 -13.34 -20.32 5.37
C ASP A 246 -12.86 -19.24 6.38
N ASP A 247 -13.58 -19.18 7.50
CA ASP A 247 -13.35 -18.24 8.60
C ASP A 247 -11.94 -18.34 9.23
N ILE A 248 -11.25 -19.47 9.02
CA ILE A 248 -9.90 -19.77 9.53
C ILE A 248 -8.87 -19.32 8.48
N GLU A 249 -9.08 -19.63 7.21
CA GLU A 249 -8.23 -19.19 6.09
C GLU A 249 -8.22 -17.67 5.95
N TYR A 250 -9.38 -17.01 6.11
CA TYR A 250 -9.46 -15.55 6.11
C TYR A 250 -8.67 -14.94 7.27
N LYS A 251 -8.84 -15.47 8.50
CA LYS A 251 -8.08 -15.01 9.67
C LYS A 251 -6.58 -15.22 9.45
N ARG A 252 -6.16 -16.40 9.02
CA ARG A 252 -4.76 -16.73 8.72
C ARG A 252 -4.12 -15.80 7.67
N LEU A 253 -4.87 -15.37 6.66
CA LEU A 253 -4.39 -14.40 5.66
C LEU A 253 -4.25 -12.97 6.22
N MET A 254 -5.19 -12.54 7.07
CA MET A 254 -5.29 -11.14 7.51
C MET A 254 -4.58 -10.86 8.84
N SER A 255 -4.45 -11.87 9.70
CA SER A 255 -3.67 -11.88 10.95
C SER A 255 -3.65 -13.29 11.57
N ASP A 256 -2.50 -13.97 11.61
CA ASP A 256 -2.34 -15.16 12.44
C ASP A 256 -2.46 -14.77 13.94
N ALA A 257 -3.58 -15.20 14.56
CA ALA A 257 -3.97 -15.16 15.99
C ALA A 257 -4.31 -13.80 16.64
#